data_AF-A0A7I8EL37-F1
#
_entry.id   AF-A0A7I8EL37-F1
#
_cell.length_a   1.000
_cell.length_b   1.000
_cell.length_c   1.000
_cell.angle_alpha   90.00
_cell.angle_beta   90.00
_cell.angle_gamma   90.00
#
_symmetry.space_group_name_H-M   'P 1'
#
loop_
_entity.id
_entity.type
_entity.pdbx_description
1 polymer ?
#
loop_
_entity_poly.entity_id
_entity_poly.type
_entity_poly.pdbx_seq_one_letter_code
_entity_poly.pdbx_strand_id
1 'polypeptide(L)'
;MSEYGEQVEGTVVIRWEKGYDEIVAVLTDLPAKQTNVSWYFQRFWIEGEYKDHKSGGWGWEQTKMTDPKRAERLWLVMAVAMQIAVLVGGLEDAQEQEKRAGKARQTWTPRRRGRPAKTWQRPRGREQSCLIRGQQSIHAAMLQREPLPQGFVISEPWPTQTYPRNKPADCWLKKRKKKEEMNKHERKRRQRKAQQEAENRQPSLLERLKRQRQASRARAAQNVEREQREREAEHKRIQ
;
A
#
# COMPACT_ATOMS: atom_id res chain seq x y z
N MET A 1 4.25 -22.83 10.76
CA MET A 1 3.90 -24.16 10.23
C MET A 1 4.77 -24.36 9.01
N SER A 2 5.64 -25.37 9.03
CA SER A 2 6.33 -25.83 7.82
C SER A 2 5.29 -26.39 6.83
N GLU A 3 5.71 -26.65 5.60
CA GLU A 3 4.88 -27.33 4.58
C GLU A 3 4.37 -28.70 5.06
N TYR A 4 5.01 -29.26 6.10
CA TYR A 4 4.68 -30.52 6.77
C TYR A 4 3.92 -30.36 8.10
N GLY A 5 3.52 -29.13 8.45
CA GLY A 5 2.74 -28.85 9.68
C GLY A 5 3.58 -28.75 10.97
N GLU A 6 4.91 -28.73 10.87
CA GLU A 6 5.78 -28.67 12.04
C GLU A 6 5.81 -27.26 12.66
N GLN A 7 5.98 -27.22 13.98
CA GLN A 7 6.25 -25.98 14.69
C GLN A 7 7.70 -25.58 14.43
N VAL A 8 7.89 -24.34 13.96
CA VAL A 8 9.19 -23.77 13.65
C VAL A 8 9.38 -22.56 14.55
N GLU A 9 10.51 -22.53 15.25
CA GLU A 9 10.92 -21.36 16.03
C GLU A 9 11.27 -20.21 15.07
N GLY A 10 10.83 -19.01 15.41
CA GLY A 10 11.10 -17.83 14.60
C GLY A 10 11.05 -16.56 15.43
N THR A 11 11.84 -15.57 15.02
CA THR A 11 11.89 -14.25 15.63
C THR A 11 10.98 -13.29 14.86
N VAL A 12 10.06 -12.63 15.54
CA VAL A 12 9.27 -11.54 14.97
C VAL A 12 9.87 -10.20 15.39
N VAL A 13 10.22 -9.39 14.40
CA VAL A 13 10.73 -8.03 14.61
C VAL A 13 9.68 -7.04 14.16
N ILE A 14 9.30 -6.13 15.06
CA ILE A 14 8.25 -5.14 14.82
C ILE A 14 8.87 -3.75 14.84
N ARG A 15 8.57 -2.94 13.83
CA ARG A 15 9.03 -1.56 13.75
C ARG A 15 7.95 -0.63 13.25
N TRP A 16 7.79 0.47 13.97
CA TRP A 16 7.03 1.62 13.53
C TRP A 16 7.95 2.85 13.48
N GLU A 17 7.78 3.67 12.46
CA GLU A 17 8.57 4.88 12.25
C GLU A 17 7.66 6.08 12.09
N LYS A 18 8.10 7.24 12.59
CA LYS A 18 7.32 8.47 12.50
C LYS A 18 7.01 8.81 11.05
N GLY A 19 5.73 9.04 10.76
CA GLY A 19 5.24 9.42 9.44
C GLY A 19 4.78 8.28 8.54
N TYR A 20 4.77 7.05 9.06
CA TYR A 20 4.09 5.91 8.45
C TYR A 20 2.81 5.59 9.24
N ASP A 21 1.73 5.32 8.52
CA ASP A 21 0.43 4.96 9.11
C ASP A 21 0.42 3.49 9.61
N GLU A 22 1.31 2.66 9.08
CA GLU A 22 1.33 1.21 9.31
C GLU A 22 2.62 0.77 10.02
N ILE A 23 2.51 -0.33 10.77
CA ILE A 23 3.63 -1.01 11.43
C ILE A 23 4.17 -2.08 10.47
N VAL A 24 5.49 -2.24 10.41
CA VAL A 24 6.11 -3.35 9.69
C VAL A 24 6.47 -4.44 10.71
N ALA A 25 5.91 -5.63 10.53
CA ALA A 25 6.27 -6.82 11.28
C ALA A 25 6.93 -7.83 10.32
N VAL A 26 8.15 -8.25 10.64
CA VAL A 26 8.95 -9.19 9.85
C VAL A 26 9.21 -10.44 10.69
N LEU A 27 8.81 -11.59 10.17
CA LEU A 27 9.18 -12.89 10.73
C LEU A 27 10.47 -13.37 10.06
N THR A 28 11.46 -13.78 10.86
CA THR A 28 12.75 -14.27 10.39
C THR A 28 13.24 -15.40 11.29
N ASP A 29 14.04 -16.29 10.71
CA ASP A 29 14.84 -17.32 11.36
C ASP A 29 16.08 -16.75 12.07
N LEU A 30 16.44 -15.48 11.84
CA LEU A 30 17.59 -14.84 12.48
C LEU A 30 17.29 -14.45 13.93
N PRO A 31 18.27 -14.60 14.86
CA PRO A 31 18.13 -14.13 16.23
C PRO A 31 17.89 -12.61 16.32
N ALA A 32 17.14 -12.18 17.34
CA ALA A 32 16.79 -10.76 17.57
C ALA A 32 17.99 -9.80 17.62
N LYS A 33 19.16 -10.26 18.10
CA LYS A 33 20.39 -9.45 18.16
C LYS A 33 21.12 -9.31 16.83
N GLN A 34 20.82 -10.19 15.86
CA GLN A 34 21.48 -10.26 14.55
C GLN A 34 20.57 -9.80 13.41
N THR A 35 19.36 -9.35 13.71
CA THR A 35 18.38 -8.91 12.72
C THR A 35 18.20 -7.39 12.75
N ASN A 36 17.98 -6.80 11.58
CA ASN A 36 17.61 -5.40 11.46
C ASN A 36 16.44 -5.25 10.47
N VAL A 37 15.34 -4.64 10.92
CA VAL A 37 14.16 -4.41 10.09
C VAL A 37 14.48 -3.57 8.85
N SER A 38 15.53 -2.74 8.87
CA SER A 38 15.98 -1.99 7.70
C SER A 38 16.32 -2.89 6.50
N TRP A 39 16.77 -4.12 6.73
CA TRP A 39 17.12 -5.07 5.66
C TRP A 39 15.89 -5.52 4.89
N TYR A 40 14.73 -5.65 5.55
CA TYR A 40 13.48 -6.00 4.89
C TYR A 40 13.08 -4.95 3.83
N PHE A 41 13.44 -3.68 4.04
CA PHE A 41 13.18 -2.64 3.05
C PHE A 41 14.02 -2.80 1.77
N GLN A 42 15.06 -3.63 1.76
CA GLN A 42 15.73 -3.98 0.52
C GLN A 42 14.85 -4.82 -0.41
N ARG A 43 13.82 -5.51 0.11
CA ARG A 43 12.87 -6.29 -0.70
C ARG A 43 12.26 -5.49 -1.86
N PHE A 44 12.11 -4.18 -1.70
CA PHE A 44 11.56 -3.31 -2.76
C PHE A 44 12.44 -3.23 -4.02
N TRP A 45 13.70 -3.68 -3.98
CA TRP A 45 14.55 -3.77 -5.17
C TRP A 45 13.92 -4.60 -6.29
N ILE A 46 13.20 -5.67 -5.95
CA ILE A 46 12.54 -6.55 -6.92
C ILE A 46 11.43 -5.83 -7.69
N GLU A 47 10.79 -4.83 -7.09
CA GLU A 47 9.79 -4.01 -7.79
C GLU A 47 10.43 -3.17 -8.89
N GLY A 48 11.65 -2.68 -8.65
CA GLY A 48 12.47 -2.03 -9.66
C GLY A 48 12.78 -2.97 -10.82
N GLU A 49 13.25 -4.17 -10.51
CA GLU A 49 13.54 -5.21 -11.50
C GLU A 49 12.32 -5.57 -12.35
N TYR A 50 11.16 -5.79 -11.73
CA TYR A 50 9.91 -6.06 -12.46
C TYR A 50 9.49 -4.91 -13.38
N LYS A 51 9.71 -3.67 -12.93
CA LYS A 51 9.41 -2.49 -13.74
C LYS A 51 10.37 -2.41 -14.92
N ASP A 52 11.64 -2.68 -14.71
CA ASP A 52 12.71 -2.64 -15.70
C ASP A 52 12.55 -3.72 -16.79
N HIS A 53 12.08 -4.91 -16.41
CA HIS A 53 11.69 -5.95 -17.37
C HIS A 53 10.51 -5.54 -18.26
N LYS A 54 9.60 -4.73 -17.72
CA LYS A 54 8.40 -4.26 -18.41
C LYS A 54 8.64 -2.89 -19.05
N SER A 55 7.75 -1.95 -18.77
CA SER A 55 7.72 -0.60 -19.35
C SER A 55 8.91 0.30 -18.97
N GLY A 56 9.73 -0.10 -17.99
CA GLY A 56 10.83 0.72 -17.46
C GLY A 56 12.17 0.53 -18.15
N GLY A 57 12.34 -0.53 -18.93
CA GLY A 57 13.61 -0.86 -19.59
C GLY A 57 13.40 -1.59 -20.90
N TRP A 58 13.10 -2.89 -20.85
CA TRP A 58 13.14 -3.76 -22.02
C TRP A 58 11.82 -3.87 -22.80
N GLY A 59 10.71 -3.42 -22.21
CA GLY A 59 9.41 -3.38 -22.88
C GLY A 59 8.88 -4.76 -23.24
N TRP A 60 9.16 -5.79 -22.42
CA TRP A 60 8.78 -7.17 -22.72
C TRP A 60 7.29 -7.33 -23.09
N GLU A 61 6.40 -6.59 -22.43
CA GLU A 61 4.95 -6.61 -22.67
C GLU A 61 4.55 -6.13 -24.08
N GLN A 62 5.46 -5.44 -24.79
CA GLN A 62 5.25 -4.97 -26.16
C GLN A 62 5.57 -6.05 -27.19
N THR A 63 6.18 -7.16 -26.77
CA THR A 63 6.43 -8.29 -27.65
C THR A 63 5.10 -8.94 -28.04
N LYS A 64 4.85 -9.10 -29.35
CA LYS A 64 3.68 -9.83 -29.88
C LYS A 64 3.94 -11.34 -29.96
N MET A 65 4.80 -11.87 -29.09
CA MET A 65 5.29 -13.24 -29.17
C MET A 65 4.25 -14.20 -28.60
N THR A 66 3.82 -15.17 -29.40
CA THR A 66 2.79 -16.16 -29.01
C THR A 66 3.38 -17.54 -28.67
N ASP A 67 4.58 -17.85 -29.16
CA ASP A 67 5.29 -19.11 -28.84
C ASP A 67 5.97 -19.01 -27.45
N PRO A 68 5.54 -19.81 -26.45
CA PRO A 68 6.10 -19.77 -25.11
C PRO A 68 7.57 -20.18 -25.06
N LYS A 69 8.03 -21.10 -25.91
CA LYS A 69 9.43 -21.54 -25.92
C LYS A 69 10.35 -20.42 -26.40
N ARG A 70 9.89 -19.62 -27.34
CA ARG A 70 10.62 -18.44 -27.81
C ARG A 70 10.64 -17.34 -26.74
N ALA A 71 9.53 -17.18 -26.01
CA ALA A 71 9.45 -16.22 -24.92
C ALA A 71 10.43 -16.54 -23.79
N GLU A 72 10.49 -17.81 -23.40
CA GLU A 72 11.45 -18.32 -22.40
C GLU A 72 12.90 -17.98 -22.76
N ARG A 73 13.30 -18.23 -24.02
CA ARG A 73 14.66 -17.90 -24.49
C ARG A 73 14.93 -16.39 -24.45
N LEU A 74 13.95 -15.57 -24.84
CA LEU A 74 14.10 -14.12 -24.81
C LEU A 74 14.18 -13.59 -23.36
N TRP A 75 13.43 -14.17 -22.42
CA TRP A 75 13.56 -13.85 -20.99
C TRP A 75 14.95 -14.14 -20.45
N LEU A 76 15.54 -15.28 -20.81
CA LEU A 76 16.91 -15.60 -20.41
C LEU A 76 17.90 -14.56 -20.94
N VAL A 77 17.82 -14.22 -22.23
CA VAL A 77 18.70 -13.22 -22.85
C VAL A 77 18.53 -11.84 -22.20
N MET A 78 17.30 -11.42 -21.93
CA MET A 78 17.03 -10.14 -21.25
C MET A 78 17.56 -10.13 -19.82
N ALA A 79 17.42 -11.22 -19.06
CA ALA A 79 17.97 -11.32 -17.71
C ALA A 79 19.50 -11.19 -17.71
N VAL A 80 20.18 -11.85 -18.65
CA VAL A 80 21.64 -11.73 -18.83
C VAL A 80 22.03 -10.30 -19.24
N ALA A 81 21.32 -9.71 -20.21
CA ALA A 81 21.57 -8.34 -20.66
C ALA A 81 21.36 -7.33 -19.53
N MET A 82 20.32 -7.51 -18.72
CA MET A 82 20.05 -6.69 -17.53
C MET A 82 21.16 -6.84 -16.51
N GLN A 83 21.61 -8.06 -16.22
CA GLN A 83 22.72 -8.30 -15.29
C GLN A 83 23.98 -7.55 -15.75
N ILE A 84 24.34 -7.64 -17.03
CA ILE A 84 25.51 -6.92 -17.59
C ILE A 84 25.32 -5.40 -17.44
N ALA A 85 24.17 -4.86 -17.82
CA ALA A 85 23.90 -3.44 -17.71
C ALA A 85 23.93 -2.94 -16.25
N VAL A 86 23.38 -3.71 -15.30
CA VAL A 86 23.44 -3.37 -13.87
C VAL A 86 24.88 -3.39 -13.35
N LEU A 87 25.71 -4.35 -13.76
CA LEU A 87 27.13 -4.41 -13.37
C LEU A 87 27.91 -3.21 -13.90
N VAL A 88 27.74 -2.88 -15.19
CA VAL A 88 28.43 -1.73 -15.82
C VAL A 88 27.98 -0.43 -15.16
N GLY A 89 26.68 -0.20 -15.06
CA GLY A 89 26.16 1.03 -14.49
C GLY A 89 26.40 1.16 -12.98
N GLY A 90 26.48 0.04 -12.25
CA GLY A 90 26.85 0.01 -10.84
C GLY A 90 28.31 0.44 -10.61
N LEU A 91 29.23 -0.04 -11.45
CA LEU A 91 30.62 0.40 -11.43
C LEU A 91 30.75 1.91 -11.70
N GLU A 92 30.05 2.41 -12.72
CA GLU A 92 30.07 3.83 -13.03
C GLU A 92 29.42 4.70 -11.95
N ASP A 93 28.34 4.22 -11.32
CA ASP A 93 27.74 4.89 -10.17
C ASP A 93 28.69 4.98 -8.99
N ALA A 94 29.40 3.90 -8.68
CA ALA A 94 30.41 3.93 -7.62
C ALA A 94 31.53 4.94 -7.93
N GLN A 95 32.06 4.95 -9.15
CA GLN A 95 33.09 5.89 -9.58
C GLN A 95 32.62 7.34 -9.52
N GLU A 96 31.39 7.62 -9.95
CA GLU A 96 30.82 8.96 -9.89
C GLU A 96 30.57 9.41 -8.44
N GLN A 97 30.09 8.51 -7.58
CA GLN A 97 29.96 8.79 -6.15
C GLN A 97 31.31 9.12 -5.49
N GLU A 98 32.37 8.38 -5.84
CA GLU A 98 33.73 8.64 -5.36
C GLU A 98 34.26 9.99 -5.84
N LYS A 99 34.08 10.32 -7.12
CA LYS A 99 34.44 11.63 -7.70
C LYS A 99 33.70 12.77 -7.00
N ARG A 100 32.41 12.61 -6.74
CA ARG A 100 31.59 13.59 -5.99
C ARG A 100 32.08 13.76 -4.55
N ALA A 101 32.42 12.67 -3.87
CA ALA A 101 32.98 12.71 -2.53
C ALA A 101 34.35 13.41 -2.50
N GLY A 102 35.22 13.14 -3.48
CA GLY A 102 36.51 13.81 -3.65
C GLY A 102 36.36 15.32 -3.84
N LYS A 103 35.47 15.74 -4.76
CA LYS A 103 35.18 17.17 -4.97
C LYS A 103 34.64 17.85 -3.71
N ALA A 104 33.72 17.20 -2.98
CA ALA A 104 33.19 17.73 -1.73
C ALA A 104 34.27 17.93 -0.64
N ARG A 105 35.29 17.06 -0.61
CA ARG A 105 36.45 17.22 0.29
C ARG A 105 37.32 18.41 -0.11
N GLN A 106 37.47 18.68 -1.41
CA GLN A 106 38.26 19.80 -1.93
C GLN A 106 37.56 21.15 -1.76
N THR A 107 36.26 21.22 -2.06
CA THR A 107 35.44 22.42 -1.86
C THR A 107 34.88 22.46 -0.45
N TRP A 108 35.74 22.46 0.56
CA TRP A 108 35.30 22.77 1.91
C TRP A 108 34.91 24.25 1.96
N THR A 109 33.60 24.52 1.98
CA THR A 109 33.09 25.86 2.29
C THR A 109 32.70 25.88 3.76
N PRO A 110 33.20 26.86 4.55
CA PRO A 110 32.79 26.97 5.93
C PRO A 110 31.26 27.11 5.99
N ARG A 111 30.61 26.28 6.80
CA ARG A 111 29.16 26.36 6.99
C ARG A 111 28.79 27.80 7.38
N ARG A 112 27.85 28.41 6.66
CA ARG A 112 27.29 29.71 7.04
C ARG A 112 26.84 29.63 8.51
N ARG A 113 27.43 30.45 9.37
CA ARG A 113 27.09 30.51 10.80
C ARG A 113 25.59 30.77 10.93
N GLY A 114 24.89 29.98 11.74
CA GLY A 114 23.48 30.20 12.08
C GLY A 114 22.48 29.16 11.56
N ARG A 115 22.85 28.27 10.64
CA ARG A 115 21.97 27.12 10.30
C ARG A 115 22.40 25.89 11.12
N PRO A 116 21.58 25.39 12.05
CA PRO A 116 21.89 24.14 12.74
C PRO A 116 22.08 23.02 11.71
N ALA A 117 23.10 22.19 11.92
CA ALA A 117 23.28 21.00 11.11
C ALA A 117 22.00 20.16 11.21
N LYS A 118 21.43 19.77 10.06
CA LYS A 118 20.33 18.79 10.08
C LYS A 118 20.87 17.55 10.79
N THR A 119 20.25 17.20 11.92
CA THR A 119 20.61 16.04 12.75
C THR A 119 20.51 14.73 11.97
N TRP A 120 19.78 14.73 10.86
CA TRP A 120 19.55 13.54 10.07
C TRP A 120 19.29 13.88 8.61
N GLN A 121 19.98 13.19 7.69
CA GLN A 121 19.79 13.30 6.26
C GLN A 121 19.57 11.92 5.65
N ARG A 122 18.45 11.74 4.94
CA ARG A 122 18.35 10.67 3.94
C ARG A 122 19.48 10.90 2.93
N PRO A 123 20.27 9.86 2.59
CA PRO A 123 21.14 9.93 1.42
C PRO A 123 20.31 10.40 0.24
N ARG A 124 20.88 11.26 -0.63
CA ARG A 124 20.20 11.56 -1.88
C ARG A 124 20.04 10.24 -2.63
N GLY A 125 18.83 9.97 -3.11
CA GLY A 125 18.61 8.83 -3.99
C GLY A 125 19.45 8.98 -5.26
N ARG A 126 19.74 7.86 -5.92
CA ARG A 126 20.40 7.88 -7.23
C ARG A 126 19.56 8.73 -8.20
N GLU A 127 20.24 9.61 -8.94
CA GLU A 127 19.59 10.46 -9.95
C GLU A 127 19.13 9.63 -11.16
N GLN A 128 19.80 8.51 -11.39
CA GLN A 128 19.53 7.56 -12.45
C GLN A 128 19.73 6.14 -11.92
N SER A 129 18.93 5.19 -12.38
CA SER A 129 19.11 3.77 -12.06
C SER A 129 20.40 3.22 -12.68
N CYS A 130 21.05 2.27 -12.01
CA CYS A 130 22.24 1.58 -12.54
C CYS A 130 21.96 0.91 -13.88
N LEU A 131 20.76 0.33 -14.08
CA LEU A 131 20.37 -0.28 -15.35
C LEU A 131 20.48 0.71 -16.52
N ILE A 132 19.77 1.84 -16.46
CA ILE A 132 19.78 2.84 -17.53
C ILE A 132 21.18 3.39 -17.76
N ARG A 133 21.95 3.61 -16.69
CA ARG A 133 23.34 4.07 -16.83
C ARG A 133 24.17 3.05 -17.61
N GLY A 134 24.13 1.78 -17.23
CA GLY A 134 24.87 0.74 -17.96
C GLY A 134 24.40 0.55 -19.40
N GLN A 135 23.10 0.64 -19.68
CA GLN A 135 22.59 0.63 -21.05
C GLN A 135 23.17 1.79 -21.89
N GLN A 136 23.21 3.00 -21.33
CA GLN A 136 23.79 4.16 -22.01
C GLN A 136 25.28 3.97 -22.29
N SER A 137 26.03 3.43 -21.35
CA SER A 137 27.47 3.23 -21.49
C SER A 137 27.80 2.12 -22.49
N ILE A 138 27.02 1.03 -22.48
CA ILE A 138 27.11 -0.02 -23.50
C ILE A 138 26.79 0.56 -24.89
N HIS A 139 25.71 1.34 -25.01
CA HIS A 139 25.36 2.01 -26.27
C HIS A 139 26.44 3.00 -26.73
N ALA A 140 27.03 3.77 -25.81
CA ALA A 140 28.10 4.70 -26.11
C ALA A 140 29.35 3.98 -26.64
N ALA A 141 29.77 2.90 -25.98
CA ALA A 141 30.89 2.07 -26.42
C ALA A 141 30.64 1.48 -27.82
N MET A 142 29.42 0.98 -28.09
CA MET A 142 29.04 0.47 -29.41
C MET A 142 29.11 1.54 -30.51
N LEU A 143 28.61 2.75 -30.24
CA LEU A 143 28.65 3.88 -31.19
C LEU A 143 30.09 4.34 -31.47
N GLN A 144 30.95 4.29 -30.46
CA GLN A 144 32.35 4.68 -30.55
C GLN A 144 33.25 3.54 -31.08
N ARG A 145 32.69 2.35 -31.31
CA ARG A 145 33.42 1.13 -31.71
C ARG A 145 34.51 0.72 -30.70
N GLU A 146 34.26 0.99 -29.43
CA GLU A 146 35.09 0.58 -28.31
C GLU A 146 34.71 -0.84 -27.84
N PRO A 147 35.61 -1.54 -27.13
CA PRO A 147 35.26 -2.80 -26.48
C PRO A 147 34.10 -2.58 -25.49
N LEU A 148 33.22 -3.58 -25.38
CA LEU A 148 32.11 -3.51 -24.44
C LEU A 148 32.63 -3.37 -23.00
N PRO A 149 32.11 -2.41 -22.22
CA PRO A 149 32.55 -2.21 -20.85
C PRO A 149 32.22 -3.45 -20.02
N GLN A 150 33.18 -3.89 -19.21
CA GLN A 150 32.97 -4.94 -18.22
C GLN A 150 32.60 -4.30 -16.88
N GLY A 151 31.49 -4.73 -16.31
CA GLY A 151 31.06 -4.31 -14.98
C GLY A 151 31.47 -5.31 -13.91
N PHE A 152 31.60 -4.84 -12.68
CA PHE A 152 31.81 -5.67 -11.50
C PHE A 152 30.70 -5.44 -10.48
N VAL A 153 30.48 -6.42 -9.61
CA VAL A 153 29.52 -6.27 -8.52
C VAL A 153 30.08 -5.26 -7.53
N ILE A 154 29.38 -4.13 -7.36
CA ILE A 154 29.67 -3.19 -6.28
C ILE A 154 28.66 -3.44 -5.16
N SER A 155 29.16 -3.94 -4.03
CA SER A 155 28.34 -4.13 -2.84
C SER A 155 28.14 -2.81 -2.09
N GLU A 156 26.91 -2.34 -1.99
CA GLU A 156 26.58 -1.27 -1.06
C GLU A 156 26.51 -1.81 0.38
N PRO A 157 26.86 -1.00 1.39
CA PRO A 157 26.72 -1.42 2.78
C PRO A 157 25.24 -1.68 3.10
N TRP A 158 24.99 -2.74 3.88
CA TRP A 158 23.66 -3.05 4.38
C TRP A 158 23.05 -1.85 5.11
N PRO A 159 21.76 -1.55 4.90
CA PRO A 159 21.13 -0.41 5.54
C PRO A 159 21.09 -0.65 7.04
N THR A 160 21.57 0.31 7.83
CA THR A 160 21.62 0.20 9.30
C THR A 160 20.40 0.80 9.99
N GLN A 161 19.69 1.69 9.30
CA GLN A 161 18.53 2.39 9.85
C GLN A 161 17.44 2.53 8.81
N THR A 162 16.18 2.55 9.27
CA THR A 162 15.07 3.00 8.43
C THR A 162 14.93 4.50 8.53
N TYR A 163 14.23 5.07 7.56
CA TYR A 163 14.12 6.51 7.46
C TYR A 163 12.70 6.99 7.81
N PRO A 164 12.48 7.72 8.93
CA PRO A 164 11.20 8.39 9.18
C PRO A 164 10.81 9.32 8.04
N ARG A 165 9.51 9.57 7.92
CA ARG A 165 8.93 10.40 6.87
C ARG A 165 8.27 11.62 7.48
N ASN A 166 9.02 12.71 7.63
CA ASN A 166 8.53 13.92 8.31
C ASN A 166 7.31 14.58 7.64
N LYS A 167 7.11 14.36 6.34
CA LYS A 167 5.90 14.78 5.61
C LYS A 167 5.43 13.64 4.69
N PRO A 168 4.16 13.22 4.75
CA PRO A 168 3.60 12.31 3.76
C PRO A 168 3.68 12.93 2.36
N ALA A 169 3.80 12.12 1.31
CA ALA A 169 3.81 12.67 -0.05
C ALA A 169 2.47 13.31 -0.39
N ASP A 170 2.50 14.41 -1.14
CA ASP A 170 1.29 15.10 -1.59
C ASP A 170 0.36 14.19 -2.40
N CYS A 171 0.91 13.26 -3.19
CA CYS A 171 0.10 12.29 -3.93
C CYS A 171 -0.68 11.34 -3.00
N TRP A 172 -0.11 10.98 -1.84
CA TRP A 172 -0.77 10.16 -0.83
C TRP A 172 -1.88 10.93 -0.13
N LEU A 173 -1.62 12.20 0.23
CA LEU A 173 -2.65 13.08 0.80
C LEU A 173 -3.83 13.28 -0.16
N LYS A 174 -3.55 13.50 -1.45
CA LYS A 174 -4.59 13.60 -2.50
C LYS A 174 -5.40 12.31 -2.62
N LYS A 175 -4.75 11.14 -2.64
CA LYS A 175 -5.43 9.84 -2.67
C LYS A 175 -6.30 9.60 -1.43
N ARG A 176 -5.82 9.95 -0.23
CA ARG A 176 -6.58 9.84 1.03
C ARG A 176 -7.84 10.70 0.99
N LYS A 177 -7.71 11.99 0.64
CA LYS A 177 -8.87 12.89 0.49
C LYS A 177 -9.91 12.34 -0.48
N LYS A 178 -9.48 11.89 -1.66
CA LYS A 178 -10.39 11.29 -2.65
C LYS A 178 -11.11 10.04 -2.13
N LYS A 179 -10.42 9.20 -1.36
CA LYS A 179 -11.00 8.00 -0.74
C LYS A 179 -12.03 8.37 0.35
N GLU A 180 -11.71 9.38 1.17
CA GLU A 180 -12.63 9.90 2.19
C GLU A 180 -13.89 10.52 1.56
N GLU A 181 -13.74 11.26 0.46
CA GLU A 181 -14.85 11.82 -0.30
C GLU A 181 -15.76 10.73 -0.90
N MET A 182 -15.17 9.69 -1.51
CA MET A 182 -15.94 8.53 -2.00
C MET A 182 -16.70 7.84 -0.87
N ASN A 183 -16.04 7.56 0.26
CA ASN A 183 -16.67 6.92 1.41
C ASN A 183 -17.82 7.77 1.98
N LYS A 184 -17.66 9.10 2.01
CA LYS A 184 -18.70 10.04 2.44
C LYS A 184 -19.89 10.04 1.47
N HIS A 185 -19.62 10.02 0.17
CA HIS A 185 -20.66 9.92 -0.86
C HIS A 185 -21.44 8.62 -0.74
N GLU A 186 -20.75 7.50 -0.56
CA GLU A 186 -21.36 6.18 -0.40
C GLU A 186 -22.21 6.12 0.88
N ARG A 187 -21.71 6.65 2.00
CA ARG A 187 -22.50 6.75 3.25
C ARG A 187 -23.78 7.56 3.06
N LYS A 188 -23.70 8.73 2.40
CA LYS A 188 -24.89 9.53 2.08
C LYS A 188 -25.88 8.79 1.19
N ARG A 189 -25.39 8.05 0.19
CA ARG A 189 -26.23 7.23 -0.70
C ARG A 189 -26.95 6.13 0.08
N ARG A 190 -26.23 5.42 0.96
CA ARG A 190 -26.81 4.39 1.84
C ARG A 190 -27.86 4.99 2.79
N GLN A 191 -27.59 6.16 3.38
CA GLN A 191 -28.56 6.87 4.22
C GLN A 191 -29.83 7.27 3.45
N ARG A 192 -29.69 7.83 2.25
CA ARG A 192 -30.83 8.17 1.38
C ARG A 192 -31.67 6.94 1.03
N LYS A 193 -31.02 5.83 0.68
CA LYS A 193 -31.70 4.57 0.39
C LYS A 193 -32.44 4.05 1.62
N ALA A 194 -31.82 4.07 2.79
CA ALA A 194 -32.45 3.67 4.04
C ALA A 194 -33.63 4.58 4.44
N GLN A 195 -33.52 5.89 4.21
CA GLN A 195 -34.62 6.84 4.41
C GLN A 195 -35.78 6.56 3.46
N GLN A 196 -35.50 6.34 2.18
CA GLN A 196 -36.53 6.01 1.19
C GLN A 196 -37.20 4.66 1.48
N GLU A 197 -36.43 3.66 1.93
CA GLU A 197 -36.99 2.38 2.39
C GLU A 197 -37.83 2.56 3.66
N ALA A 198 -37.41 3.41 4.60
CA ALA A 198 -38.19 3.71 5.80
C ALA A 198 -39.48 4.45 5.48
N GLU A 199 -39.46 5.42 4.55
CA GLU A 199 -40.63 6.12 4.02
C GLU A 199 -41.58 5.16 3.32
N ASN A 200 -41.07 4.30 2.44
CA ASN A 200 -41.87 3.27 1.76
C ASN A 200 -42.47 2.24 2.74
N ARG A 201 -41.79 1.95 3.86
CA ARG A 201 -42.33 1.09 4.93
C ARG A 201 -43.37 1.78 5.81
N GLN A 202 -43.53 3.10 5.73
CA GLN A 202 -44.58 3.77 6.50
C GLN A 202 -45.95 3.37 5.92
N PRO A 203 -46.86 2.82 6.75
CA PRO A 203 -48.19 2.49 6.26
C PRO A 203 -48.89 3.76 5.80
N SER A 204 -49.60 3.66 4.68
CA SER A 204 -50.30 4.81 4.08
C SER A 204 -51.28 5.42 5.08
N LEU A 205 -51.61 6.71 4.92
CA LEU A 205 -52.56 7.42 5.79
C LEU A 205 -53.90 6.67 5.90
N LEU A 206 -54.36 6.07 4.80
CA LEU A 206 -55.54 5.21 4.75
C LEU A 206 -55.38 3.92 5.58
N GLU A 207 -54.23 3.25 5.53
CA GLU A 207 -53.97 2.08 6.37
C GLU A 207 -53.89 2.44 7.85
N ARG A 208 -53.29 3.58 8.19
CA ARG A 208 -53.26 4.09 9.57
C ARG A 208 -54.68 4.36 10.09
N LEU A 209 -55.52 5.02 9.29
CA LEU A 209 -56.92 5.30 9.64
C LEU A 209 -57.75 4.01 9.75
N LYS A 210 -57.55 3.03 8.85
CA LYS A 210 -58.19 1.71 8.95
C LYS A 210 -57.81 0.99 10.23
N ARG A 211 -56.52 0.95 10.58
CA ARG A 211 -56.02 0.35 11.83
C ARG A 211 -56.58 1.06 13.06
N GLN A 212 -56.65 2.39 13.06
CA GLN A 212 -57.26 3.16 14.16
C GLN A 212 -58.75 2.84 14.31
N ARG A 213 -59.50 2.76 13.20
CA ARG A 213 -60.92 2.36 13.22
C ARG A 213 -61.13 0.92 13.69
N GLN A 214 -60.26 -0.01 13.31
CA GLN A 214 -60.31 -1.39 13.80
C GLN A 214 -60.00 -1.45 15.30
N ALA A 215 -58.99 -0.71 15.76
CA ALA A 215 -58.64 -0.64 17.18
C ALA A 215 -59.76 0.01 18.02
N SER A 216 -60.41 1.07 17.51
CA SER A 216 -61.54 1.69 18.22
C SER A 216 -62.75 0.76 18.31
N ARG A 217 -63.06 0.03 17.23
CA ARG A 217 -64.10 -1.01 17.24
C ARG A 217 -63.79 -2.14 18.22
N ALA A 218 -62.55 -2.63 18.23
CA ALA A 218 -62.12 -3.65 19.18
C ALA A 218 -62.24 -3.18 20.64
N ARG A 219 -61.85 -1.93 20.93
CA ARG A 219 -62.03 -1.33 22.27
C ARG A 219 -63.50 -1.19 22.66
N ALA A 220 -64.36 -0.76 21.73
CA ALA A 220 -65.80 -0.68 21.97
C ALA A 220 -66.40 -2.07 22.26
N ALA A 221 -66.02 -3.09 21.50
CA ALA A 221 -66.45 -4.47 21.76
C ALA A 221 -65.99 -4.98 23.13
N GLN A 222 -64.74 -4.70 23.52
CA GLN A 222 -64.23 -5.04 24.85
C GLN A 222 -64.98 -4.32 25.98
N ASN A 223 -65.35 -3.06 25.80
CA ASN A 223 -66.15 -2.33 26.78
C ASN A 223 -67.57 -2.91 26.90
N VAL A 224 -68.20 -3.29 25.79
CA VAL A 224 -69.52 -3.95 25.78
C VAL A 224 -69.45 -5.32 26.49
N GLU A 225 -68.44 -6.13 26.19
CA GLU A 225 -68.22 -7.40 26.90
C GLU A 225 -67.99 -7.17 28.41
N ARG A 226 -67.26 -6.10 28.76
CA ARG A 226 -67.02 -5.74 30.15
C ARG A 226 -68.31 -5.32 30.87
N GLU A 227 -69.14 -4.49 30.23
CA GLU A 227 -70.46 -4.11 30.75
C GLU A 227 -71.39 -5.31 30.88
N GLN A 228 -71.37 -6.24 29.93
CA GLN A 228 -72.15 -7.50 30.02
C GLN A 228 -71.68 -8.36 31.20
N ARG A 229 -70.37 -8.51 31.40
CA ARG A 229 -69.82 -9.22 32.56
C ARG A 229 -70.15 -8.52 33.88
N GLU A 230 -70.16 -7.19 33.91
CA GLU A 230 -70.56 -6.42 35.08
C GLU A 230 -72.06 -6.61 35.39
N ARG A 231 -72.94 -6.59 34.36
CA ARG A 231 -74.38 -6.89 34.52
C ARG A 231 -74.67 -8.32 34.95
N GLU A 232 -73.94 -9.30 34.40
CA GLU A 232 -74.03 -10.71 34.83
C GLU A 232 -73.55 -10.89 36.28
N ALA A 233 -72.51 -10.16 36.69
CA ALA A 233 -72.04 -10.17 38.07
C ALA A 233 -73.02 -9.50 39.05
N GLU A 234 -73.71 -8.43 38.63
CA GLU A 234 -74.79 -7.81 39.40
C GLU A 234 -76.01 -8.73 39.53
N HIS A 235 -76.42 -9.40 38.45
CA HIS A 235 -77.55 -10.33 38.48
C HIS A 235 -77.27 -11.57 39.38
N LYS A 236 -76.01 -12.01 39.46
CA LYS A 236 -75.58 -13.08 40.38
C LYS A 236 -75.48 -12.64 41.86
N ARG A 237 -75.49 -11.33 42.15
CA ARG A 237 -75.51 -10.79 43.52
C ARG A 237 -76.92 -10.63 44.10
N ILE A 238 -77.95 -10.73 43.25
CA ILE A 238 -79.37 -10.52 43.61
C ILE A 238 -80.12 -11.86 43.79
N GLN A 239 -79.51 -13.00 43.43
CA GLN A 239 -79.97 -14.36 43.76
C GLN A 239 -79.23 -14.90 44.98
#